data_AF-A0A6L5E155-F1
#
_entry.id   AF-A0A6L5E155-F1
#
_cell.length_a   1.000
_cell.length_b   1.000
_cell.length_c   1.000
_cell.angle_alpha   90.00
_cell.angle_beta   90.00
_cell.angle_gamma   90.00
#
_symmetry.space_group_name_H-M   'P 1'
#
loop_
_entity.id
_entity.type
_entity.pdbx_description
1 polymer ?
#
loop_
_entity_poly.entity_id
_entity_poly.type
_entity_poly.pdbx_seq_one_letter_code
_entity_poly.pdbx_strand_id
1 'polypeptide(L)'
;MNDQLQNELLELDWDNFNSIIDLYERNLIYFKNFNEKKDLDAIEEITYIKLSYILALDKKKHYTKANKCLKEVAILVSRLKGSEYYDQTNEKYWYACGVIAQRFDKYEESQSYFSQLVKIDPDNHMYKTWYDSNQEWRLYNQIKFIGYLGMGLFFINLFARIFDLYRHDLFLKLDFLAFFLILLGFWGYKPIKYFKKLWKNEI
;
A
#
# COMPACT_ATOMS: atom_id res chain seq x y z
N MET A 1 -18.55 25.48 1.49
CA MET A 1 -18.81 24.27 2.30
C MET A 1 -19.73 24.65 3.48
N ASN A 2 -20.30 23.74 4.27
CA ASN A 2 -21.00 24.17 5.50
C ASN A 2 -19.96 24.43 6.61
N ASP A 3 -20.19 25.43 7.45
CA ASP A 3 -19.27 25.90 8.51
C ASP A 3 -18.87 24.77 9.47
N GLN A 4 -19.80 23.86 9.78
CA GLN A 4 -19.50 22.69 10.61
C GLN A 4 -18.43 21.79 9.98
N LEU A 5 -18.52 21.51 8.68
CA LEU A 5 -17.56 20.66 8.00
C LEU A 5 -16.19 21.35 7.86
N GLN A 6 -16.16 22.67 7.72
CA GLN A 6 -14.91 23.44 7.74
C GLN A 6 -14.19 23.31 9.08
N ASN A 7 -14.90 23.44 10.19
CA ASN A 7 -14.31 23.24 11.52
C ASN A 7 -13.80 21.81 11.72
N GLU A 8 -14.58 20.81 11.28
CA GLU A 8 -14.15 19.41 11.35
C GLU A 8 -12.88 19.13 10.52
N LEU A 9 -12.69 19.83 9.40
CA LEU A 9 -11.49 19.70 8.55
C LEU A 9 -10.26 20.40 9.16
N LEU A 10 -10.45 21.50 9.88
CA LEU A 10 -9.36 22.20 10.58
C LEU A 10 -8.82 21.37 11.76
N GLU A 11 -9.68 20.62 12.43
CA GLU A 11 -9.30 19.74 13.54
C GLU A 11 -8.86 18.33 13.07
N LEU A 12 -8.96 18.05 11.77
CA LEU A 12 -8.69 16.72 11.23
C LEU A 12 -7.19 16.39 11.26
N ASP A 13 -6.87 15.29 11.95
CA ASP A 13 -5.57 14.64 11.83
C ASP A 13 -5.49 13.86 10.49
N TRP A 14 -4.81 14.46 9.51
CA TRP A 14 -4.62 13.90 8.17
C TRP A 14 -3.66 12.70 8.13
N ASP A 15 -2.91 12.45 9.19
CA ASP A 15 -2.03 11.28 9.30
C ASP A 15 -2.79 10.07 9.89
N ASN A 16 -3.94 10.31 10.53
CA ASN A 16 -4.78 9.27 11.10
C ASN A 16 -5.87 8.81 10.13
N PHE A 17 -5.65 7.63 9.54
CA PHE A 17 -6.60 7.02 8.61
C PHE A 17 -8.01 6.79 9.20
N ASN A 18 -8.13 6.52 10.51
CA ASN A 18 -9.45 6.36 11.13
C ASN A 18 -10.20 7.69 11.14
N SER A 19 -9.53 8.78 11.52
CA SER A 19 -10.11 10.12 11.56
C SER A 19 -10.63 10.55 10.18
N ILE A 20 -9.85 10.30 9.12
CA ILE A 20 -10.26 10.59 7.74
C ILE A 20 -11.50 9.79 7.35
N ILE A 21 -11.52 8.48 7.67
CA ILE A 21 -12.65 7.60 7.38
C ILE A 21 -13.90 8.08 8.13
N ASP A 22 -13.78 8.37 9.42
CA ASP A 22 -14.89 8.81 10.26
C ASP A 22 -15.45 10.15 9.80
N LEU A 23 -14.59 11.12 9.45
CA LEU A 23 -15.01 12.40 8.88
C LEU A 23 -15.78 12.21 7.57
N TYR A 24 -15.25 11.40 6.65
CA TYR A 24 -15.90 11.15 5.37
C TYR A 24 -17.25 10.46 5.52
N GLU A 25 -17.33 9.47 6.41
CA GLU A 25 -18.53 8.65 6.58
C GLU A 25 -19.63 9.38 7.34
N ARG A 26 -19.31 10.21 8.34
CA ARG A 26 -20.28 11.09 9.01
C ARG A 26 -20.89 12.09 8.03
N ASN A 27 -20.11 12.54 7.06
CA ASN A 27 -20.52 13.56 6.07
C ASN A 27 -20.84 12.96 4.68
N LEU A 28 -21.13 11.66 4.60
CA LEU A 28 -21.30 10.95 3.33
C LEU A 28 -22.38 11.54 2.42
N ILE A 29 -23.49 12.01 3.01
CA ILE A 29 -24.61 12.61 2.27
C ILE A 29 -24.13 13.88 1.55
N TYR A 30 -23.36 14.72 2.24
CA TYR A 30 -22.78 15.93 1.66
C TYR A 30 -21.85 15.60 0.48
N PHE A 31 -20.90 14.67 0.66
CA PHE A 31 -19.94 14.30 -0.38
C PHE A 31 -20.55 13.60 -1.60
N LYS A 32 -21.69 12.93 -1.43
CA LYS A 32 -22.44 12.33 -2.55
C LYS A 32 -23.20 13.38 -3.37
N ASN A 33 -23.81 14.35 -2.70
CA ASN A 33 -24.63 15.37 -3.36
C ASN A 33 -23.79 16.53 -3.93
N PHE A 34 -22.49 16.57 -3.67
CA PHE A 34 -21.62 17.68 -4.09
C PHE A 34 -21.46 17.84 -5.62
N ASN A 35 -21.80 16.84 -6.42
CA ASN A 35 -21.59 16.85 -7.88
C ASN A 35 -22.29 18.00 -8.65
N GLU A 36 -23.11 18.83 -8.00
CA GLU A 36 -23.88 19.92 -8.60
C GLU A 36 -23.20 21.30 -8.55
N LYS A 37 -22.11 21.48 -7.79
CA LYS A 37 -21.45 22.78 -7.64
C LYS A 37 -20.44 23.08 -8.76
N LYS A 38 -20.35 24.35 -9.17
CA LYS A 38 -19.45 24.87 -10.22
C LYS A 38 -18.14 25.47 -9.71
N ASP A 39 -18.03 25.68 -8.40
CA ASP A 39 -16.88 26.31 -7.77
C ASP A 39 -15.66 25.37 -7.80
N LEU A 40 -14.57 25.81 -8.44
CA LEU A 40 -13.37 25.00 -8.65
C LEU A 40 -12.63 24.73 -7.34
N ASP A 41 -12.54 25.70 -6.44
CA ASP A 41 -11.86 25.55 -5.14
C ASP A 41 -12.58 24.48 -4.30
N ALA A 42 -13.91 24.53 -4.26
CA ALA A 42 -14.69 23.52 -3.56
C ALA A 42 -14.58 22.12 -4.21
N ILE A 43 -14.45 22.06 -5.55
CA ILE A 43 -14.25 20.79 -6.26
C ILE A 43 -12.88 20.21 -5.91
N GLU A 44 -11.84 21.03 -5.88
CA GLU A 44 -10.49 20.65 -5.48
C GLU A 44 -10.49 20.05 -4.07
N GLU A 45 -11.01 20.79 -3.11
CA GLU A 45 -10.99 20.41 -1.69
C GLU A 45 -11.68 19.05 -1.47
N ILE A 46 -12.83 18.85 -2.11
CA ILE A 46 -13.59 17.60 -1.99
C ILE A 46 -12.93 16.46 -2.75
N THR A 47 -12.29 16.76 -3.89
CA THR A 47 -11.50 15.77 -4.60
C THR A 47 -10.33 15.31 -3.73
N TYR A 48 -9.65 16.24 -3.07
CA TYR A 48 -8.58 15.95 -2.13
C TYR A 48 -9.05 15.08 -0.95
N ILE A 49 -10.16 15.44 -0.31
CA ILE A 49 -10.77 14.66 0.78
C ILE A 49 -11.10 13.25 0.32
N LYS A 50 -11.77 13.10 -0.85
CA LYS A 50 -12.13 11.78 -1.39
C LYS A 50 -10.90 10.93 -1.71
N LEU A 51 -9.85 11.52 -2.27
CA LEU A 51 -8.59 10.83 -2.52
C LEU A 51 -7.93 10.37 -1.22
N SER A 52 -7.88 11.22 -0.20
CA SER A 52 -7.40 10.85 1.15
C SER A 52 -8.22 9.72 1.75
N TYR A 53 -9.55 9.76 1.61
CA TYR A 53 -10.45 8.69 2.03
C TYR A 53 -10.18 7.35 1.33
N ILE A 54 -9.98 7.37 0.01
CA ILE A 54 -9.63 6.18 -0.79
C ILE A 54 -8.33 5.53 -0.28
N LEU A 55 -7.30 6.35 -0.03
CA LEU A 55 -6.02 5.86 0.48
C LEU A 55 -6.13 5.33 1.92
N ALA A 56 -6.93 5.96 2.77
CA ALA A 56 -7.23 5.46 4.11
C ALA A 56 -7.95 4.10 4.06
N LEU A 57 -8.92 3.93 3.15
CA LEU A 57 -9.61 2.66 2.92
C LEU A 57 -8.66 1.56 2.41
N ASP A 58 -7.68 1.88 1.55
CA ASP A 58 -6.64 0.92 1.13
C ASP A 58 -5.86 0.38 2.34
N LYS A 59 -5.42 1.27 3.24
CA LYS A 59 -4.68 0.90 4.46
C LYS A 59 -5.49 0.00 5.39
N LYS A 60 -6.82 0.16 5.41
CA LYS A 60 -7.76 -0.68 6.15
C LYS A 60 -8.27 -1.89 5.37
N LYS A 61 -7.76 -2.13 4.17
CA LYS A 61 -8.12 -3.24 3.29
C LYS A 61 -9.57 -3.23 2.79
N HIS A 62 -10.22 -2.06 2.79
CA HIS A 62 -11.58 -1.86 2.29
C HIS A 62 -11.60 -1.55 0.78
N TYR A 63 -10.98 -2.41 -0.03
CA TYR A 63 -10.68 -2.14 -1.45
C TYR A 63 -11.92 -1.93 -2.33
N THR A 64 -13.02 -2.64 -2.06
CA THR A 64 -14.27 -2.50 -2.82
C THR A 64 -14.90 -1.12 -2.64
N LYS A 65 -14.90 -0.61 -1.40
CA LYS A 65 -15.39 0.73 -1.06
C LYS A 65 -14.47 1.81 -1.66
N ALA A 66 -13.16 1.59 -1.58
CA ALA A 66 -12.17 2.48 -2.18
C ALA A 66 -12.35 2.60 -3.70
N ASN A 67 -12.50 1.46 -4.40
CA ASN A 67 -12.73 1.43 -5.84
C ASN A 67 -14.06 2.08 -6.25
N LYS A 68 -15.12 1.94 -5.44
CA LYS A 68 -16.39 2.63 -5.68
C LYS A 68 -16.21 4.15 -5.61
N CYS A 69 -15.55 4.65 -4.56
CA CYS A 69 -15.28 6.08 -4.40
C CYS A 69 -14.35 6.61 -5.51
N LEU A 70 -13.35 5.82 -5.94
CA LEU A 70 -12.43 6.18 -7.02
C LEU A 70 -13.17 6.47 -8.35
N LYS A 71 -14.22 5.70 -8.66
CA LYS A 71 -15.06 5.96 -9.83
C LYS A 71 -15.81 7.28 -9.74
N GLU A 72 -16.25 7.68 -8.55
CA GLU A 72 -16.90 8.98 -8.33
C GLU A 72 -15.89 10.14 -8.47
N VAL A 73 -14.68 9.95 -7.96
CA VAL A 73 -13.60 10.94 -8.00
C VAL A 73 -13.13 11.24 -9.42
N ALA A 74 -13.14 10.26 -10.33
CA ALA A 74 -12.72 10.45 -11.71
C ALA A 74 -13.46 11.62 -12.41
N ILE A 75 -14.75 11.78 -12.11
CA ILE A 75 -15.58 12.87 -12.65
C ILE A 75 -15.10 14.22 -12.11
N LEU A 76 -14.81 14.32 -10.81
CA LEU A 76 -14.34 15.56 -10.19
C LEU A 76 -12.96 15.97 -10.71
N VAL A 77 -12.04 15.01 -10.83
CA VAL A 77 -10.69 15.25 -11.40
C VAL A 77 -10.78 15.77 -12.83
N SER A 78 -11.67 15.21 -13.66
CA SER A 78 -11.85 15.71 -15.04
C SER A 78 -12.38 17.14 -15.12
N ARG A 79 -13.16 17.59 -14.13
CA ARG A 79 -13.66 18.97 -14.06
C ARG A 79 -12.58 19.97 -13.65
N LEU A 80 -11.58 19.51 -12.91
CA LEU A 80 -10.43 20.34 -12.53
C LEU A 80 -9.44 20.53 -13.68
N LYS A 81 -9.62 19.87 -14.82
CA LYS A 81 -8.70 19.96 -15.96
C LYS A 81 -8.54 21.40 -16.44
N GLY A 82 -7.30 21.90 -16.43
CA GLY A 82 -6.96 23.28 -16.80
C GLY A 82 -7.06 24.29 -15.65
N SER A 83 -7.44 23.86 -14.45
CA SER A 83 -7.27 24.67 -13.22
C SER A 83 -5.82 24.59 -12.72
N GLU A 84 -5.42 25.56 -11.89
CA GLU A 84 -4.10 25.57 -11.25
C GLU A 84 -3.86 24.38 -10.32
N TYR A 85 -4.93 23.79 -9.77
CA TYR A 85 -4.87 22.65 -8.86
C TYR A 85 -4.82 21.29 -9.56
N TYR A 86 -4.95 21.28 -10.89
CA TYR A 86 -5.12 20.05 -11.65
C TYR A 86 -3.96 19.09 -11.45
N ASP A 87 -2.72 19.57 -11.59
CA ASP A 87 -1.56 18.68 -11.64
C ASP A 87 -1.36 17.94 -10.31
N GLN A 88 -1.42 18.64 -9.17
CA GLN A 88 -1.32 18.03 -7.84
C GLN A 88 -2.46 17.04 -7.57
N THR A 89 -3.69 17.40 -7.93
CA THR A 89 -4.85 16.53 -7.75
C THR A 89 -4.77 15.29 -8.64
N ASN A 90 -4.36 15.49 -9.90
CA ASN A 90 -4.24 14.45 -10.91
C ASN A 90 -3.12 13.46 -10.57
N GLU A 91 -2.00 13.95 -10.03
CA GLU A 91 -0.92 13.12 -9.48
C GLU A 91 -1.44 12.16 -8.40
N LYS A 92 -2.09 12.70 -7.35
CA LYS A 92 -2.66 11.90 -6.25
C LYS A 92 -3.75 10.94 -6.76
N TYR A 93 -4.52 11.35 -7.76
CA TYR A 93 -5.50 10.51 -8.43
C TYR A 93 -4.85 9.32 -9.16
N TRP A 94 -3.82 9.54 -10.00
CA TRP A 94 -3.12 8.45 -10.68
C TRP A 94 -2.46 7.48 -9.72
N TYR A 95 -1.88 8.00 -8.63
CA TYR A 95 -1.37 7.17 -7.55
C TYR A 95 -2.47 6.28 -6.95
N ALA A 96 -3.62 6.85 -6.59
CA ALA A 96 -4.75 6.08 -6.06
C ALA A 96 -5.26 5.02 -7.06
N CYS A 97 -5.37 5.36 -8.35
CA CYS A 97 -5.73 4.42 -9.42
C CYS A 97 -4.76 3.24 -9.48
N GLY A 98 -3.45 3.50 -9.51
CA GLY A 98 -2.43 2.45 -9.55
C GLY A 98 -2.48 1.54 -8.33
N VAL A 99 -2.58 2.12 -7.13
CA VAL A 99 -2.68 1.36 -5.87
C VAL A 99 -3.90 0.45 -5.88
N ILE A 100 -5.08 0.98 -6.19
CA ILE A 100 -6.33 0.21 -6.16
C ILE A 100 -6.35 -0.86 -7.25
N ALA A 101 -5.90 -0.56 -8.47
CA ALA A 101 -5.79 -1.56 -9.54
C ALA A 101 -4.89 -2.73 -9.13
N GLN A 102 -3.76 -2.45 -8.45
CA GLN A 102 -2.89 -3.48 -7.90
C GLN A 102 -3.62 -4.38 -6.88
N ARG A 103 -4.48 -3.82 -6.02
CA ARG A 103 -5.25 -4.61 -5.03
C ARG A 103 -6.27 -5.55 -5.63
N PHE A 104 -6.70 -5.27 -6.86
CA PHE A 104 -7.58 -6.13 -7.65
C PHE A 104 -6.82 -6.98 -8.67
N ASP A 105 -5.51 -7.14 -8.51
CA ASP A 105 -4.63 -7.91 -9.39
C ASP A 105 -4.66 -7.49 -10.88
N LYS A 106 -5.12 -6.27 -11.16
CA LYS A 106 -5.12 -5.65 -12.48
C LYS A 106 -3.75 -5.00 -12.74
N TYR A 107 -2.73 -5.84 -12.90
CA TYR A 107 -1.34 -5.38 -12.95
C TYR A 107 -1.03 -4.50 -14.16
N GLU A 108 -1.62 -4.79 -15.32
CA GLU A 108 -1.44 -3.97 -16.53
C GLU A 108 -2.06 -2.57 -16.38
N GLU A 109 -3.29 -2.49 -15.85
CA GLU A 109 -3.94 -1.21 -15.54
C GLU A 109 -3.14 -0.42 -14.50
N SER A 110 -2.70 -1.10 -13.43
CA SER A 110 -1.84 -0.53 -12.38
C SER A 110 -0.57 0.11 -12.97
N GLN A 111 0.15 -0.62 -13.82
CA GLN A 111 1.35 -0.10 -14.50
C GLN A 111 1.02 1.08 -15.42
N SER A 112 -0.08 1.00 -16.16
CA SER A 112 -0.54 2.11 -17.00
C SER A 112 -0.80 3.36 -16.17
N TYR A 113 -1.48 3.25 -15.02
CA TYR A 113 -1.73 4.39 -14.13
C TYR A 113 -0.45 4.95 -13.52
N PHE A 114 0.47 4.10 -13.05
CA PHE A 114 1.76 4.57 -12.55
C PHE A 114 2.63 5.19 -13.66
N SER A 115 2.48 4.77 -14.91
CA SER A 115 3.16 5.44 -16.03
C SER A 115 2.65 6.87 -16.26
N GLN A 116 1.37 7.14 -15.99
CA GLN A 116 0.84 8.51 -16.05
C GLN A 116 1.37 9.35 -14.88
N LEU A 117 1.45 8.76 -13.69
CA LEU A 117 2.02 9.42 -12.51
C LEU A 117 3.48 9.85 -12.74
N VAL A 118 4.33 8.93 -13.22
CA VAL A 118 5.76 9.19 -13.47
C VAL A 118 5.99 10.21 -14.61
N LYS A 119 5.02 10.38 -15.53
CA LYS A 119 5.08 11.45 -16.55
C LYS A 119 4.85 12.84 -15.95
N ILE A 120 4.03 12.94 -14.90
CA ILE A 120 3.77 14.20 -14.20
C ILE A 120 4.95 14.52 -13.28
N ASP A 121 5.34 13.56 -12.46
CA ASP A 121 6.45 13.68 -11.52
C ASP A 121 7.33 12.42 -11.59
N PRO A 122 8.49 12.50 -12.28
CA PRO A 122 9.43 11.38 -12.35
C PRO A 122 10.00 10.95 -11.00
N ASP A 123 10.10 11.88 -10.04
CA ASP A 123 10.68 11.66 -8.71
C ASP A 123 9.62 11.47 -7.62
N ASN A 124 8.41 11.08 -8.03
CA ASN A 124 7.26 10.97 -7.15
C ASN A 124 7.52 10.12 -5.90
N HIS A 125 7.58 10.80 -4.76
CA HIS A 125 7.91 10.18 -3.49
C HIS A 125 6.87 9.14 -3.06
N MET A 126 5.58 9.39 -3.32
CA MET A 126 4.49 8.46 -3.00
C MET A 126 4.65 7.15 -3.78
N TYR A 127 4.86 7.26 -5.10
CA TYR A 127 5.09 6.09 -5.97
C TYR A 127 6.33 5.31 -5.54
N LYS A 128 7.46 5.99 -5.33
CA LYS A 128 8.72 5.37 -4.92
C LYS A 128 8.59 4.60 -3.61
N THR A 129 7.97 5.22 -2.61
CA THR A 129 7.72 4.59 -1.30
C THR A 129 6.83 3.36 -1.43
N TRP A 130 5.76 3.45 -2.22
CA TRP A 130 4.86 2.33 -2.50
C TRP A 130 5.57 1.19 -3.23
N TYR A 131 6.35 1.51 -4.26
CA TYR A 131 7.08 0.55 -5.07
C TYR A 131 8.08 -0.23 -4.23
N ASP A 132 8.88 0.48 -3.42
CA ASP A 132 9.87 -0.13 -2.52
C ASP A 132 9.21 -1.04 -1.49
N SER A 133 8.10 -0.60 -0.89
CA SER A 133 7.33 -1.40 0.08
C SER A 133 6.75 -2.66 -0.56
N ASN A 134 6.22 -2.56 -1.78
CA ASN A 134 5.66 -3.70 -2.50
C ASN A 134 6.73 -4.68 -3.01
N GLN A 135 7.91 -4.20 -3.39
CA GLN A 135 9.05 -5.06 -3.73
C GLN A 135 9.52 -5.83 -2.49
N GLU A 136 9.62 -5.15 -1.35
CA GLU A 136 9.97 -5.78 -0.08
C GLU A 136 8.98 -6.87 0.33
N TRP A 137 7.69 -6.55 0.29
CA TRP A 137 6.63 -7.53 0.59
C TRP A 137 6.66 -8.74 -0.35
N ARG A 138 6.87 -8.52 -1.66
CA ARG A 138 7.01 -9.60 -2.64
C ARG A 138 8.20 -10.49 -2.33
N LEU A 139 9.37 -9.90 -2.07
CA LEU A 139 10.58 -10.64 -1.76
C LEU A 139 10.42 -11.44 -0.46
N TYR A 140 9.87 -10.83 0.60
CA TYR A 140 9.57 -11.51 1.86
C TYR A 140 8.65 -12.71 1.65
N ASN A 141 7.57 -12.55 0.88
CA ASN A 141 6.66 -13.65 0.59
C ASN A 141 7.28 -14.77 -0.24
N GLN A 142 8.23 -14.45 -1.12
CA GLN A 142 8.96 -15.45 -1.90
C GLN A 142 9.92 -16.27 -1.05
N ILE A 143 10.47 -15.72 0.05
CA ILE A 143 11.49 -16.44 0.84
C ILE A 143 10.96 -17.00 2.16
N LYS A 144 9.83 -16.50 2.69
CA LYS A 144 9.30 -16.94 3.99
C LYS A 144 8.98 -18.43 4.05
N PHE A 145 8.71 -19.07 2.91
CA PHE A 145 8.50 -20.52 2.86
C PHE A 145 9.74 -21.30 3.32
N ILE A 146 10.96 -20.79 3.05
CA ILE A 146 12.22 -21.38 3.53
C ILE A 146 12.24 -21.37 5.06
N GLY A 147 11.72 -20.30 5.66
CA GLY A 147 11.61 -20.15 7.10
C GLY A 147 10.65 -21.19 7.69
N TYR A 148 9.50 -21.40 7.05
CA TYR A 148 8.55 -22.45 7.45
C TYR A 148 9.12 -23.87 7.27
N LEU A 149 9.93 -24.11 6.24
CA LEU A 149 10.66 -25.38 6.09
C LEU A 149 11.64 -25.60 7.25
N GLY A 150 12.37 -24.56 7.65
CA GLY A 150 13.25 -24.59 8.82
C GLY A 150 12.47 -24.90 10.11
N MET A 151 11.32 -24.25 10.33
CA MET A 151 10.44 -24.55 11.47
C MET A 151 9.95 -26.00 11.44
N GLY A 152 9.51 -26.50 10.28
CA GLY A 152 9.05 -27.88 10.13
C GLY A 152 10.14 -28.88 10.48
N LEU A 153 11.36 -28.68 9.97
CA LEU A 153 12.53 -29.50 10.31
C LEU A 153 12.84 -29.46 11.81
N PHE A 154 12.79 -28.28 12.43
CA PHE A 154 12.99 -28.14 13.87
C PHE A 154 11.98 -28.96 14.68
N PHE A 155 10.69 -28.88 14.35
CA PHE A 155 9.66 -29.65 15.05
C PHE A 155 9.80 -31.16 14.82
N ILE A 156 10.09 -31.61 13.59
CA ILE A 156 10.36 -33.03 13.32
C ILE A 156 11.54 -33.53 14.16
N ASN A 157 12.60 -32.74 14.24
CA ASN A 157 13.79 -33.06 15.03
C ASN A 157 13.47 -33.11 16.53
N LEU A 158 12.64 -32.19 17.02
CA LEU A 158 12.16 -32.15 18.40
C LEU A 158 11.35 -33.42 18.75
N PHE A 159 10.41 -33.81 17.89
CA PHE A 159 9.62 -35.03 18.08
C PHE A 159 10.51 -36.28 18.02
N ALA A 160 11.44 -36.35 17.08
CA ALA A 160 12.36 -37.48 16.97
C ALA A 160 13.23 -37.67 18.22
N ARG A 161 13.57 -36.59 18.94
CA ARG A 161 14.31 -36.63 20.21
C ARG A 161 13.49 -37.21 21.35
N ILE A 162 12.18 -36.96 21.38
CA ILE A 162 11.27 -37.50 22.41
C ILE A 162 11.18 -39.04 22.30
N PHE A 163 11.25 -39.58 21.10
CA PHE A 163 11.12 -41.01 20.83
C PHE A 163 12.45 -41.75 20.63
N ASP A 164 13.58 -41.08 20.88
CA ASP A 164 14.94 -41.62 20.75
C ASP A 164 15.20 -42.29 19.38
N LEU A 165 14.66 -41.70 18.30
CA LEU A 165 14.64 -42.31 16.97
C LEU A 165 15.98 -42.21 16.20
N TYR A 166 16.98 -41.47 16.71
CA TYR A 166 18.23 -41.19 15.98
C TYR A 166 19.46 -41.03 16.89
N ARG A 167 20.66 -41.06 16.29
CA ARG A 167 21.95 -40.84 16.95
C ARG A 167 22.15 -39.35 17.32
N HIS A 168 22.69 -39.07 18.51
CA HIS A 168 22.87 -37.71 19.06
C HIS A 168 23.50 -36.67 18.12
N ASP A 169 24.55 -37.07 17.37
CA ASP A 169 25.33 -36.18 16.50
C ASP A 169 24.51 -35.62 15.32
N LEU A 170 23.48 -36.35 14.91
CA LEU A 170 22.61 -35.99 13.78
C LEU A 170 21.62 -34.89 14.17
N PHE A 171 21.17 -34.88 15.44
CA PHE A 171 20.26 -33.86 15.96
C PHE A 171 20.85 -32.46 15.91
N LEU A 172 22.11 -32.29 16.35
CA LEU A 172 22.78 -30.99 16.35
C LEU A 172 22.88 -30.41 14.94
N LYS A 173 23.26 -31.24 13.95
CA LYS A 173 23.35 -30.80 12.55
C LYS A 173 22.00 -30.35 11.99
N LEU A 174 20.93 -31.07 12.31
CA LEU A 174 19.57 -30.72 11.91
C LEU A 174 19.08 -29.44 12.60
N ASP A 175 19.38 -29.24 13.89
CA ASP A 175 19.04 -28.02 14.62
C ASP A 175 19.75 -26.79 14.02
N PHE A 176 21.05 -26.91 13.71
CA PHE A 176 21.80 -25.84 13.03
C PHE A 176 21.24 -25.53 11.64
N LEU A 177 20.91 -26.56 10.86
CA LEU A 177 20.31 -26.38 9.54
C LEU A 177 18.94 -25.69 9.64
N ALA A 178 18.07 -26.16 10.55
CA ALA A 178 16.76 -25.58 10.79
C ALA A 178 16.86 -24.11 11.21
N PHE A 179 17.76 -23.80 12.15
CA PHE A 179 18.03 -22.43 12.58
C PHE A 179 18.47 -21.53 11.43
N PHE A 180 19.37 -22.00 10.57
CA PHE A 180 19.83 -21.23 9.41
C PHE A 180 18.71 -20.98 8.40
N LEU A 181 17.86 -21.99 8.14
CA LEU A 181 16.70 -21.84 7.26
C LEU A 181 15.66 -20.86 7.82
N ILE A 182 15.42 -20.86 9.14
CA ILE A 182 14.57 -19.87 9.83
C ILE A 182 15.17 -18.47 9.65
N LEU A 183 16.47 -18.30 9.88
CA LEU A 183 17.14 -17.01 9.72
C LEU A 183 17.01 -16.49 8.28
N LEU A 184 17.33 -17.33 7.30
CA LEU A 184 17.22 -16.99 5.89
C LEU A 184 15.78 -16.67 5.48
N GLY A 185 14.81 -17.47 5.90
CA GLY A 185 13.42 -17.30 5.50
C GLY A 185 12.77 -16.03 6.04
N PHE A 186 13.01 -15.67 7.30
CA PHE A 186 12.34 -14.51 7.91
C PHE A 186 13.15 -13.21 7.81
N TRP A 187 14.49 -13.29 7.74
CA TRP A 187 15.35 -12.10 7.71
C TRP A 187 16.23 -11.98 6.46
N GLY A 188 16.34 -13.02 5.64
CA GLY A 188 17.19 -13.02 4.44
C GLY A 188 16.78 -12.00 3.36
N TYR A 189 15.55 -11.48 3.38
CA TYR A 189 15.10 -10.50 2.38
C TYR A 189 15.81 -9.15 2.54
N LYS A 190 16.22 -8.79 3.77
CA LYS A 190 16.90 -7.51 4.07
C LYS A 190 18.25 -7.38 3.36
N PRO A 191 19.21 -8.32 3.50
CA PRO A 191 20.47 -8.24 2.78
C PRO A 191 20.26 -8.35 1.25
N ILE A 192 19.35 -9.20 0.77
CA ILE A 192 19.06 -9.32 -0.67
C ILE A 192 18.59 -7.97 -1.25
N LYS A 193 17.73 -7.24 -0.52
CA LYS A 193 17.29 -5.89 -0.91
C LYS A 193 18.46 -4.92 -0.97
N TYR A 194 19.33 -4.94 0.04
CA TYR A 194 20.51 -4.06 0.11
C TYR A 194 21.43 -4.27 -1.10
N PHE A 195 21.75 -5.53 -1.43
CA PHE A 195 22.58 -5.85 -2.61
C PHE A 195 21.92 -5.46 -3.93
N LYS A 196 20.60 -5.68 -4.10
CA LYS A 196 19.87 -5.23 -5.30
C LYS A 196 19.91 -3.71 -5.48
N LYS A 197 19.90 -2.95 -4.39
CA LYS A 197 19.98 -1.48 -4.44
C LYS A 197 21.36 -1.00 -4.85
N LEU A 198 22.43 -1.61 -4.31
CA LEU A 198 23.80 -1.30 -4.71
C LEU A 198 24.01 -1.53 -6.21
N TRP A 199 23.57 -2.68 -6.71
CA TRP A 199 23.77 -3.04 -8.11
C TRP A 199 23.00 -2.16 -9.11
N LYS A 200 21.87 -1.57 -8.69
CA LYS A 200 21.10 -0.61 -9.51
C LYS A 200 21.68 0.80 -9.52
N ASN A 201 22.54 1.15 -8.56
CA ASN A 201 23.16 2.46 -8.48
C ASN A 201 24.55 2.50 -9.16
N GLU A 202 25.04 1.36 -9.64
CA GLU A 202 26.33 1.20 -10.33
C GLU A 202 26.18 1.16 -11.87
N ILE A 203 24.97 1.36 -12.40
CA ILE A 203 24.65 1.43 -13.84
C ILE A 203 23.87 2.74 -14.09
#